data_AF-D4CYV9-F1
#
_entry.id   AF-D4CYV9-F1
#
_cell.length_a   1.000
_cell.length_b   1.000
_cell.length_c   1.000
_cell.angle_alpha   90.00
_cell.angle_beta   90.00
_cell.angle_gamma   90.00
#
_symmetry.space_group_name_H-M   'P 1'
#
loop_
_entity.id
_entity.type
_entity.pdbx_description
1 polymer ?
#
loop_
_entity_poly.entity_id
_entity_poly.type
_entity_poly.pdbx_seq_one_letter_code
_entity_poly.pdbx_strand_id
1 'polypeptide(L)' 'PSGKYYISLCCTDVEVEKLESTNKNVGIDLGIKDFALTSDKISIENPKYLQKSLNKLAILQRRLS' A
#
# COMPACT_ATOMS: atom_id res chain seq x y z
N PRO A 1 -28.43 0.51 -11.74
CA PRO A 1 -27.59 -0.67 -11.35
C PRO A 1 -26.33 -0.73 -12.23
N SER A 2 -25.13 -0.95 -11.65
CA SER A 2 -23.87 -0.94 -12.41
C SER A 2 -23.58 -2.23 -13.20
N GLY A 3 -24.35 -3.31 -12.96
CA GLY A 3 -24.20 -4.60 -13.66
C GLY A 3 -22.93 -5.38 -13.32
N LYS A 4 -22.15 -4.94 -12.33
CA LYS A 4 -20.87 -5.56 -11.95
C LYS A 4 -21.05 -6.53 -10.79
N TYR A 5 -20.41 -7.70 -10.90
CA TYR A 5 -20.31 -8.70 -9.84
C TYR A 5 -18.86 -8.77 -9.35
N TYR A 6 -18.70 -8.92 -8.04
CA TYR A 6 -17.39 -9.04 -7.39
C TYR A 6 -17.44 -10.24 -6.45
N ILE A 7 -16.34 -10.99 -6.39
CA ILE A 7 -16.13 -12.09 -5.45
C ILE A 7 -14.83 -11.78 -4.70
N SER A 8 -14.83 -11.97 -3.38
CA SER A 8 -13.63 -11.93 -2.55
C SER A 8 -13.38 -13.33 -2.02
N LEU A 9 -12.17 -13.84 -2.23
CA LEU A 9 -11.74 -15.14 -1.73
C LEU A 9 -10.76 -14.91 -0.58
N CYS A 10 -11.11 -15.39 0.61
CA CYS A 10 -10.23 -15.41 1.76
C CYS A 10 -9.66 -16.82 1.87
N CYS A 11 -8.39 -16.99 1.51
CA CYS A 11 -7.71 -18.26 1.64
C CYS A 11 -6.96 -18.28 2.98
N THR A 12 -7.41 -19.12 3.91
CA THR A 12 -6.66 -19.45 5.14
C THR A 12 -5.92 -20.77 4.93
N ASP A 13 -4.87 -21.02 5.70
CA ASP A 13 -4.18 -22.31 5.76
C ASP A 13 -3.55 -22.77 4.43
N VAL A 14 -3.25 -21.82 3.54
CA VAL A 14 -2.46 -22.10 2.34
C VAL A 14 -1.05 -22.45 2.77
N GLU A 15 -0.59 -23.64 2.42
CA GLU A 15 0.77 -24.08 2.67
C GLU A 15 1.73 -23.21 1.85
N VAL A 16 2.52 -22.37 2.52
CA VAL A 16 3.53 -21.52 1.89
C VAL A 16 4.89 -22.21 2.08
N GLU A 17 5.56 -22.48 0.96
CA GLU A 17 6.93 -22.98 0.99
C GLU A 17 7.83 -21.93 1.66
N LYS A 18 8.41 -22.29 2.82
CA LYS A 18 9.34 -21.41 3.52
C LYS A 18 10.67 -21.43 2.79
N LEU A 19 11.11 -20.25 2.36
CA LEU A 19 12.46 -20.07 1.85
C LEU A 19 13.47 -20.20 3.00
N GLU A 20 14.67 -20.69 2.68
CA GLU A 20 15.78 -20.77 3.62
C GLU A 20 16.15 -19.39 4.19
N SER A 21 16.51 -19.36 5.48
CA SER A 21 16.94 -18.12 6.14
C SER A 21 18.22 -17.59 5.51
N THR A 22 18.24 -16.30 5.19
CA THR A 22 19.46 -15.62 4.72
C THR A 22 20.41 -15.24 5.85
N ASN A 23 19.97 -15.38 7.12
CA ASN A 23 20.68 -14.92 8.33
C ASN A 23 21.08 -13.43 8.30
N LYS A 24 20.42 -12.63 7.45
CA LYS A 24 20.60 -11.17 7.37
C LYS A 24 19.44 -10.48 8.07
N ASN A 25 19.75 -9.39 8.77
CA ASN A 25 18.76 -8.51 9.37
C ASN A 25 18.74 -7.20 8.59
N VAL A 26 17.54 -6.72 8.24
CA VAL A 26 17.34 -5.45 7.55
C VAL A 26 16.37 -4.61 8.36
N GLY A 27 16.80 -3.39 8.71
CA GLY A 27 15.91 -2.40 9.31
C GLY A 27 15.06 -1.75 8.22
N ILE A 28 13.77 -1.53 8.49
CA ILE A 28 12.83 -0.86 7.58
C ILE A 28 12.24 0.35 8.32
N ASP A 29 12.47 1.54 7.78
CA ASP A 29 11.85 2.79 8.22
C ASP A 29 10.77 3.21 7.22
N LEU A 30 9.58 3.57 7.70
CA LEU A 30 8.43 3.92 6.87
C LEU A 30 8.10 5.39 7.02
N GLY A 31 7.91 6.09 5.89
CA GLY A 31 7.80 7.55 5.88
C GLY A 31 6.72 8.11 4.96
N ILE A 32 6.51 9.42 5.11
CA ILE A 32 5.61 10.20 4.24
C ILE A 32 6.35 10.70 3.00
N LYS A 33 7.65 10.99 3.13
CA LYS A 33 8.50 11.43 2.01
C LYS A 33 8.83 10.24 1.10
N ASP A 34 9.47 9.23 1.68
CA ASP A 34 9.79 7.95 1.07
C ASP A 34 8.90 6.91 1.74
N PHE A 35 8.30 6.00 0.96
CA PHE A 35 7.41 4.97 1.51
C PHE A 35 8.16 4.04 2.44
N ALA A 36 9.34 3.57 2.01
CA ALA A 36 10.19 2.72 2.81
C ALA A 36 11.67 3.00 2.54
N LEU A 37 12.47 3.06 3.59
CA LEU A 37 13.92 3.11 3.56
C LEU A 37 14.47 1.87 4.28
N THR A 38 15.42 1.19 3.66
CA THR A 38 16.08 0.03 4.28
C THR A 38 17.47 0.40 4.82
N SER A 39 17.95 -0.33 5.83
CA SER A 39 19.34 -0.21 6.31
C SER A 39 20.38 -0.51 5.22
N ASP A 40 19.97 -1.20 4.15
CA ASP A 40 20.78 -1.51 2.96
C ASP A 40 20.78 -0.37 1.93
N LYS A 41 20.26 0.81 2.30
CA LYS A 41 20.20 2.02 1.47
C LYS A 41 19.29 1.90 0.25
N ILE A 42 18.30 1.00 0.30
CA ILE A 42 17.23 0.97 -0.69
C ILE A 42 16.17 2.00 -0.28
N SER A 43 15.77 2.86 -1.22
CA SER A 43 14.63 3.75 -1.06
C SER A 43 13.50 3.33 -1.99
N ILE A 44 12.30 3.25 -1.42
CA ILE A 44 11.06 3.08 -2.16
C ILE A 44 10.32 4.41 -2.04
N GLU A 45 10.12 5.09 -3.18
CA GLU A 45 9.38 6.35 -3.23
C GLU A 45 7.94 6.18 -2.76
N ASN A 46 7.33 7.23 -2.23
CA ASN A 46 5.92 7.21 -1.84
C ASN A 46 4.98 7.44 -3.03
N PRO A 47 4.28 6.39 -3.53
CA PRO A 47 3.32 6.57 -4.60
C PRO A 47 2.06 7.28 -4.07
N LYS A 48 1.78 8.47 -4.61
CA LYS A 48 0.66 9.32 -4.17
C LYS A 48 -0.68 8.93 -4.80
N TYR A 49 -1.07 7.65 -4.72
CA TYR A 49 -2.27 7.11 -5.38
C TYR A 49 -3.56 7.87 -5.04
N LEU A 50 -3.66 8.36 -3.81
CA LEU A 50 -4.87 9.03 -3.32
C LEU A 50 -4.92 10.52 -3.61
N GLN A 51 -3.83 11.14 -4.08
CA GLN A 51 -3.74 12.60 -4.23
C GLN A 51 -4.87 13.17 -5.09
N LYS A 52 -5.17 12.52 -6.22
CA LYS A 52 -6.25 12.94 -7.13
C LYS A 52 -7.63 12.84 -6.46
N SER A 53 -7.89 11.73 -5.76
CA SER A 53 -9.16 11.50 -5.08
C SER A 53 -9.36 12.48 -3.92
N LEU A 54 -8.32 12.77 -3.14
CA LEU A 54 -8.34 13.75 -2.06
C LEU A 54 -8.61 15.16 -2.57
N ASN A 55 -7.95 15.57 -3.66
CA ASN A 55 -8.21 16.88 -4.28
C ASN A 55 -9.66 16.99 -4.76
N LYS A 56 -10.20 15.94 -5.39
CA LYS A 56 -11.61 15.90 -5.82
C LYS A 56 -12.56 15.96 -4.62
N LEU A 57 -12.26 15.22 -3.57
CA LEU A 57 -13.05 15.19 -2.34
C LEU A 57 -13.16 16.59 -1.71
N ALA A 58 -12.03 17.30 -1.56
CA ALA A 58 -12.00 18.65 -1.00
C ALA A 58 -12.86 19.65 -1.80
N ILE A 59 -12.81 19.57 -3.14
CA ILE A 59 -13.64 20.41 -4.02
C ILE A 59 -15.14 20.13 -3.79
N LEU A 60 -15.53 18.86 -3.70
CA LEU A 60 -16.92 18.46 -3.52
C LEU A 60 -17.45 18.83 -2.14
N GLN A 61 -16.63 18.66 -1.09
CA GLN A 61 -16.99 19.06 0.27
C GLN A 61 -17.31 20.55 0.35
N ARG A 62 -16.49 21.42 -0.28
CA ARG A 62 -16.74 22.87 -0.32
C ARG A 62 -18.00 23.27 -1.09
N ARG A 63 -18.43 22.49 -2.08
CA ARG A 63 -19.67 22.76 -2.84
C ARG A 63 -20.94 22.41 -2.07
N LEU A 64 -20.81 21.59 -1.03
CA LEU A 64 -21.92 21.11 -0.20
C LEU A 64 -21.99 21.82 1.17
N SER A 65 -21.04 22.71 1.45
CA SER A 65 -21.06 23.62 2.61
C SER A 65 -21.69 24.94 2.22
#